data_AF-A0A0C9VVJ3-F1
#
_entry.id   AF-A0A0C9VVJ3-F1
#
_cell.length_a   1.000
_cell.length_b   1.000
_cell.length_c   1.000
_cell.angle_alpha   90.00
_cell.angle_beta   90.00
_cell.angle_gamma   90.00
#
_symmetry.space_group_name_H-M   'P 1'
#
loop_
_entity.id
_entity.type
_entity.pdbx_description
1 polymer ?
#
loop_
_entity_poly.entity_id
_entity_poly.type
_entity_poly.pdbx_seq_one_letter_code
_entity_poly.pdbx_strand_id
1 'polypeptide(L)'
;MSAHSAESSTGIKNNRNPSGRNQYKDCPPKNDARVAELLYDYQRREIFDKKKISQLLYDEHGIKLSESSVARRRRTLGLYASGITTRQLPETVKRQLILTQMSKDPGKKLGPRMIKQLIAKETGIHLTRDYIRAEMLRQDPEGFASRDTSIKKARGSASEASEEVAFTASS
;
A
#
# COMPACT_ATOMS: atom_id res chain seq x y z
N MET A 1 -74.39 17.34 14.57
CA MET A 1 -72.99 17.65 14.93
C MET A 1 -72.26 16.33 15.11
N SER A 2 -71.22 15.93 14.40
CA SER A 2 -70.61 16.35 13.14
C SER A 2 -69.90 15.08 12.64
N ALA A 3 -70.01 14.82 11.34
CA ALA A 3 -69.23 13.79 10.66
C ALA A 3 -67.76 14.23 10.62
N HIS A 4 -66.85 13.35 11.02
CA HIS A 4 -65.44 13.47 10.66
C HIS A 4 -64.99 12.22 9.91
N SER A 5 -65.25 12.28 8.60
CA SER A 5 -64.40 11.65 7.59
C SER A 5 -63.00 12.25 7.72
N ALA A 6 -61.99 11.41 7.90
CA ALA A 6 -60.59 11.80 7.71
C ALA A 6 -60.03 10.90 6.60
N GLU A 7 -59.87 11.54 5.45
CA GLU A 7 -59.38 10.96 4.21
C GLU A 7 -57.96 10.41 4.37
N SER A 8 -57.81 9.26 3.75
CA SER A 8 -56.56 8.62 3.34
C SER A 8 -55.62 9.57 2.59
N SER A 9 -54.44 9.85 3.15
CA SER A 9 -53.29 10.35 2.39
C SER A 9 -52.17 9.32 2.41
N THR A 10 -52.31 8.28 1.60
CA THR A 10 -51.20 7.39 1.28
C THR A 10 -50.17 8.17 0.46
N GLY A 11 -49.14 8.66 1.12
CA GLY A 11 -47.99 9.29 0.46
C GLY A 11 -47.42 8.35 -0.60
N ILE A 12 -47.52 8.77 -1.86
CA ILE A 12 -46.96 8.04 -3.00
C ILE A 12 -45.45 8.02 -2.82
N LYS A 13 -44.93 6.91 -2.31
CA LYS A 13 -43.49 6.63 -2.30
C LYS A 13 -43.07 6.45 -3.75
N ASN A 14 -42.59 7.52 -4.37
CA ASN A 14 -41.99 7.49 -5.70
C ASN A 14 -40.75 6.58 -5.69
N ASN A 15 -40.96 5.28 -5.88
CA ASN A 15 -39.89 4.31 -6.08
C ASN A 15 -39.26 4.60 -7.45
N ARG A 16 -38.15 5.35 -7.47
CA ARG A 16 -37.42 5.73 -8.70
C ARG A 16 -36.79 4.55 -9.46
N ASN A 17 -36.94 3.31 -8.97
CA ASN A 17 -36.54 2.10 -9.68
C ASN A 17 -37.67 1.05 -9.69
N PRO A 18 -38.70 1.23 -10.54
CA PRO A 18 -39.84 0.31 -10.62
C PRO A 18 -39.48 -1.06 -11.21
N SER A 19 -38.33 -1.20 -11.88
CA SER A 19 -37.91 -2.45 -12.52
C SER A 19 -36.99 -3.32 -11.65
N GLY A 20 -36.49 -2.81 -10.51
CA GLY A 20 -35.54 -3.52 -9.66
C GLY A 20 -34.25 -3.96 -10.39
N ARG A 21 -33.97 -3.44 -11.59
CA ARG A 21 -32.78 -3.79 -12.38
C ARG A 21 -31.56 -3.11 -11.78
N ASN A 22 -30.97 -3.78 -10.82
CA ASN A 22 -29.63 -3.45 -10.34
C ASN A 22 -28.68 -3.78 -11.51
N GLN A 23 -28.15 -2.74 -12.14
CA GLN A 23 -27.37 -2.77 -13.38
C GLN A 23 -26.02 -3.53 -13.26
N TYR A 24 -25.77 -4.13 -12.10
CA TYR A 24 -24.50 -4.70 -11.69
C TYR A 24 -24.63 -6.23 -11.53
N LYS A 25 -24.97 -6.93 -12.60
CA LYS A 25 -25.02 -8.41 -12.59
C LYS A 25 -23.65 -9.05 -12.39
N ASP A 26 -22.59 -8.39 -12.85
CA ASP A 26 -21.22 -8.94 -12.87
C ASP A 26 -20.33 -8.42 -11.73
N CYS A 27 -20.86 -7.57 -10.84
CA CYS A 27 -20.09 -7.08 -9.71
C CYS A 27 -20.26 -8.04 -8.52
N PRO A 28 -19.16 -8.55 -7.94
CA PRO A 28 -19.24 -9.36 -6.73
C PRO A 28 -19.97 -8.60 -5.63
N PRO A 29 -20.71 -9.29 -4.75
CA PRO A 29 -21.40 -8.66 -3.63
C PRO A 29 -20.42 -7.86 -2.75
N LYS A 30 -20.98 -6.88 -2.04
CA LYS A 30 -20.21 -5.89 -1.25
C LYS A 30 -19.29 -6.54 -0.20
N ASN A 31 -19.66 -7.73 0.29
CA ASN A 31 -18.96 -8.47 1.34
C ASN A 31 -18.36 -9.79 0.83
N ASP A 32 -17.96 -9.85 -0.44
CA ASP A 32 -17.27 -11.04 -0.94
C ASP A 32 -15.91 -11.21 -0.22
N ALA A 33 -15.82 -12.24 0.63
CA ALA A 33 -14.64 -12.60 1.40
C ALA A 33 -13.43 -12.86 0.48
N ARG A 34 -13.67 -13.42 -0.71
CA ARG A 34 -12.63 -13.71 -1.69
C ARG A 34 -11.95 -12.43 -2.18
N VAL A 35 -12.73 -11.38 -2.46
CA VAL A 35 -12.17 -10.07 -2.85
C VAL A 35 -11.39 -9.44 -1.70
N ALA A 36 -11.86 -9.60 -0.45
CA ALA A 36 -11.15 -9.07 0.71
C ALA A 36 -9.77 -9.74 0.87
N GLU A 37 -9.72 -11.07 0.81
CA GLU A 37 -8.48 -11.85 0.89
C GLU A 37 -7.49 -11.45 -0.21
N LEU A 38 -7.95 -11.32 -1.46
CA LEU A 38 -7.12 -10.87 -2.57
C LEU A 38 -6.57 -9.45 -2.37
N LEU A 39 -7.38 -8.54 -1.82
CA LEU A 39 -6.91 -7.20 -1.49
C LEU A 39 -5.84 -7.21 -0.38
N TYR A 40 -5.93 -8.11 0.61
CA TYR A 40 -4.86 -8.32 1.60
C TYR A 40 -3.60 -8.90 0.94
N ASP A 41 -3.74 -9.82 -0.01
CA ASP A 41 -2.61 -10.38 -0.75
C ASP A 41 -1.88 -9.34 -1.60
N TYR A 42 -2.62 -8.52 -2.35
CA TYR A 42 -2.00 -7.45 -3.13
C TYR A 42 -1.32 -6.40 -2.24
N GLN A 43 -1.89 -6.11 -1.06
CA GLN A 43 -1.27 -5.26 -0.05
C GLN A 43 0.06 -5.86 0.44
N ARG A 44 0.10 -7.17 0.75
CA ARG A 44 1.35 -7.88 1.12
C ARG A 44 2.42 -7.82 0.02
N ARG A 45 2.00 -7.81 -1.25
CA ARG A 45 2.88 -7.66 -2.43
C ARG A 45 3.29 -6.20 -2.71
N GLU A 46 2.95 -5.24 -1.83
CA GLU A 46 3.16 -3.80 -2.00
C GLU A 46 2.48 -3.21 -3.26
N ILE A 47 1.38 -3.81 -3.73
CA ILE A 47 0.61 -3.32 -4.89
C ILE A 47 -0.53 -2.44 -4.38
N PHE A 48 -0.36 -1.13 -4.51
CA PHE A 48 -1.35 -0.14 -4.04
C PHE A 48 -2.10 0.58 -5.16
N ASP A 49 -1.72 0.41 -6.42
CA ASP A 49 -2.39 1.09 -7.53
C ASP A 49 -3.75 0.43 -7.83
N LYS A 50 -4.81 1.22 -7.73
CA LYS A 50 -6.19 0.77 -7.97
C LYS A 50 -6.40 0.27 -9.40
N LYS A 51 -5.69 0.84 -10.39
CA LYS A 51 -5.74 0.39 -11.78
C LYS A 51 -5.15 -1.00 -11.94
N LYS A 52 -3.95 -1.17 -11.41
CA LYS A 52 -3.23 -2.44 -11.41
C LYS A 52 -4.00 -3.53 -10.65
N ILE A 53 -4.57 -3.21 -9.49
CA ILE A 53 -5.39 -4.17 -8.72
C ILE A 53 -6.65 -4.58 -9.51
N SER A 54 -7.33 -3.63 -10.17
CA SER A 54 -8.51 -3.94 -10.99
C SER A 54 -8.16 -4.88 -12.15
N GLN A 55 -7.03 -4.64 -12.82
CA GLN A 55 -6.50 -5.53 -13.86
C GLN A 55 -6.17 -6.92 -13.29
N LEU A 56 -5.39 -7.01 -12.21
CA LEU A 56 -5.02 -8.29 -11.61
C LEU A 56 -6.23 -9.10 -11.12
N LEU A 57 -7.24 -8.44 -10.54
CA LEU A 57 -8.49 -9.10 -10.14
C LEU A 57 -9.21 -9.72 -11.34
N TYR A 58 -9.15 -9.07 -12.50
CA TYR A 58 -9.74 -9.58 -13.72
C TYR A 58 -8.89 -10.69 -14.34
N ASP A 59 -7.59 -10.48 -14.49
CA ASP A 59 -6.67 -11.38 -15.17
C ASP A 59 -6.45 -12.69 -14.40
N GLU A 60 -6.25 -12.61 -13.08
CA GLU A 60 -5.94 -13.77 -12.24
C GLU A 60 -7.20 -14.49 -11.74
N HIS A 61 -8.30 -13.76 -11.53
CA HIS A 61 -9.48 -14.27 -10.82
C HIS A 61 -10.80 -14.10 -11.58
N GLY A 62 -10.80 -13.47 -12.75
CA GLY A 62 -12.02 -13.21 -13.53
C GLY A 62 -12.98 -12.20 -12.88
N ILE A 63 -12.52 -11.44 -11.88
CA ILE A 63 -13.36 -10.54 -11.09
C ILE A 63 -13.36 -9.14 -11.72
N LYS A 64 -14.49 -8.77 -12.34
CA LYS A 64 -14.70 -7.42 -12.88
C LYS A 64 -15.06 -6.44 -11.77
N LEU A 65 -14.05 -5.73 -11.25
CA LEU A 65 -14.24 -4.68 -10.24
C LEU A 65 -13.68 -3.34 -10.73
N SER A 66 -14.49 -2.28 -10.72
CA SER A 66 -14.03 -0.94 -11.11
C SER A 66 -12.99 -0.38 -10.14
N GLU A 67 -12.12 0.52 -10.62
CA GLU A 67 -11.13 1.23 -9.79
C GLU A 67 -11.75 1.92 -8.56
N SER A 68 -12.92 2.53 -8.76
CA SER A 68 -13.68 3.21 -7.70
C SER A 68 -14.23 2.24 -6.66
N SER A 69 -14.62 1.03 -7.07
CA SER A 69 -15.04 -0.04 -6.17
C SER A 69 -13.87 -0.64 -5.41
N VAL A 70 -12.72 -0.86 -6.06
CA VAL A 70 -11.46 -1.26 -5.40
C VAL A 70 -11.08 -0.25 -4.32
N ALA A 71 -11.07 1.04 -4.66
CA ALA A 71 -10.73 2.11 -3.72
C ALA A 71 -11.70 2.16 -2.53
N ARG A 72 -13.00 1.99 -2.76
CA ARG A 72 -14.00 1.94 -1.68
C ARG A 72 -13.77 0.73 -0.76
N ARG A 73 -13.63 -0.48 -1.33
CA ARG A 73 -13.40 -1.71 -0.54
C ARG A 73 -12.13 -1.63 0.29
N ARG A 74 -11.04 -1.12 -0.28
CA ARG A 74 -9.78 -0.91 0.46
C ARG A 74 -9.93 0.06 1.62
N ARG A 75 -10.68 1.16 1.48
CA ARG A 75 -10.96 2.06 2.60
C ARG A 75 -11.76 1.36 3.70
N THR A 76 -12.77 0.57 3.34
CA THR A 76 -13.58 -0.19 4.30
C THR A 76 -12.75 -1.22 5.07
N LEU A 77 -11.77 -1.86 4.39
CA LEU A 77 -10.85 -2.82 5.00
C LEU A 77 -9.65 -2.17 5.72
N GLY A 78 -9.55 -0.83 5.73
CA GLY A 78 -8.40 -0.13 6.32
C GLY A 78 -7.07 -0.33 5.58
N LEU A 79 -7.11 -0.77 4.31
CA LEU A 79 -5.93 -1.08 3.49
C LEU A 79 -5.32 0.18 2.89
N TYR A 80 -4.60 0.93 3.72
CA TYR A 80 -3.96 2.19 3.34
C TYR A 80 -2.51 2.02 2.89
N ALA A 81 -2.04 2.95 2.07
CA ALA A 81 -0.65 3.04 1.69
C ALA A 81 0.19 3.66 2.82
N SER A 82 1.51 3.41 2.77
CA SER A 82 2.50 3.81 3.80
C SER A 82 2.40 5.27 4.28
N GLY A 83 2.08 6.22 3.40
CA GLY A 83 1.97 7.64 3.79
C GLY A 83 0.77 7.94 4.70
N ILE A 84 -0.36 7.28 4.47
CA ILE A 84 -1.58 7.49 5.25
C ILE A 84 -1.47 6.79 6.59
N THR A 85 -1.06 5.53 6.60
CA THR A 85 -0.84 4.73 7.82
C THR A 85 0.16 5.40 8.76
N THR A 86 1.28 5.92 8.25
CA THR A 86 2.29 6.59 9.09
C THR A 86 1.75 7.86 9.75
N ARG A 87 0.80 8.57 9.10
CA ARG A 87 0.16 9.76 9.66
C ARG A 87 -0.95 9.44 10.65
N GLN A 88 -1.74 8.40 10.39
CA GLN A 88 -2.89 8.03 11.22
C GLN A 88 -2.51 7.18 12.44
N LEU A 89 -1.41 6.42 12.38
CA LEU A 89 -1.00 5.57 13.49
C LEU A 89 -0.35 6.38 14.62
N PRO A 90 -0.69 6.09 15.89
CA PRO A 90 -0.04 6.67 17.05
C PRO A 90 1.47 6.45 17.00
N GLU A 91 2.24 7.44 17.46
CA GLU A 91 3.70 7.38 17.42
C GLU A 91 4.27 6.22 18.23
N THR A 92 3.65 5.92 19.38
CA THR A 92 4.00 4.78 20.23
C THR A 92 3.92 3.46 19.47
N VAL A 93 2.83 3.22 18.73
CA VAL A 93 2.65 2.00 17.94
C VAL A 93 3.69 1.91 16.83
N LYS A 94 3.96 3.02 16.11
CA LYS A 94 4.96 3.03 15.03
C LYS A 94 6.36 2.72 15.54
N ARG A 95 6.77 3.33 16.65
CA ARG A 95 8.06 3.05 17.30
C ARG A 95 8.14 1.59 17.74
N GLN A 96 7.09 1.08 18.37
CA GLN A 96 7.05 -0.31 18.82
C GLN A 96 7.22 -1.29 17.67
N LEU A 97 6.55 -1.09 16.53
CA LEU A 97 6.69 -1.96 15.36
C LEU A 97 8.14 -2.01 14.84
N ILE A 98 8.82 -0.86 14.84
CA ILE A 98 10.21 -0.78 14.39
C ILE A 98 11.15 -1.46 15.40
N LEU A 99 10.98 -1.17 16.69
CA LEU A 99 11.78 -1.76 17.75
C LEU A 99 11.64 -3.28 17.79
N THR A 100 10.41 -3.81 17.73
CA THR A 100 10.16 -5.25 17.66
C THR A 100 10.89 -5.88 16.48
N GLN A 101 10.93 -5.22 15.32
CA GLN A 101 11.64 -5.74 14.15
C GLN A 101 13.17 -5.62 14.26
N MET A 102 13.68 -4.56 14.91
CA MET A 102 15.11 -4.40 15.19
C MET A 102 15.60 -5.43 16.21
N SER A 103 14.81 -5.73 17.24
CA SER A 103 15.14 -6.75 18.25
C SER A 103 15.25 -8.16 17.65
N LYS A 104 14.53 -8.44 16.55
CA LYS A 104 14.64 -9.71 15.80
C LYS A 104 15.91 -9.81 14.96
N ASP A 105 16.64 -8.72 14.74
CA ASP A 105 17.88 -8.67 13.97
C ASP A 105 19.08 -8.33 14.88
N PRO A 106 19.60 -9.29 15.65
CA PRO A 106 20.73 -9.05 16.55
C PRO A 106 22.00 -8.65 15.79
N GLY A 107 22.09 -9.00 14.50
CA GLY A 107 23.22 -8.64 13.64
C GLY A 107 23.21 -7.20 13.13
N LYS A 108 22.11 -6.44 13.34
CA LYS A 108 21.94 -5.05 12.89
C LYS A 108 22.23 -4.85 11.38
N LYS A 109 22.03 -5.89 10.57
CA LYS A 109 22.32 -5.90 9.13
C LYS A 109 21.14 -5.38 8.31
N LEU A 110 19.91 -5.52 8.82
CA LEU A 110 18.72 -5.17 8.06
C LEU A 110 18.58 -3.67 7.89
N GLY A 111 18.39 -3.24 6.64
CA GLY A 111 18.17 -1.84 6.33
C GLY A 111 16.72 -1.37 6.46
N PRO A 112 16.49 -0.04 6.41
CA PRO A 112 15.16 0.54 6.47
C PRO A 112 14.19 -0.05 5.45
N ARG A 113 14.69 -0.40 4.25
CA ARG A 113 13.89 -1.04 3.21
C ARG A 113 13.44 -2.46 3.60
N MET A 114 14.34 -3.23 4.21
CA MET A 114 14.04 -4.61 4.62
C MET A 114 13.14 -4.62 5.85
N ILE A 115 13.43 -3.78 6.85
CA ILE A 115 12.57 -3.60 8.03
C ILE A 115 11.16 -3.18 7.62
N LYS A 116 11.03 -2.24 6.66
CA LYS A 116 9.72 -1.87 6.10
C LYS A 116 8.96 -3.07 5.55
N GLN A 117 9.63 -3.92 4.75
CA GLN A 117 9.01 -5.09 4.15
C GLN A 117 8.62 -6.14 5.19
N LEU A 118 9.45 -6.33 6.22
CA LEU A 118 9.17 -7.28 7.30
C LEU A 118 8.00 -6.83 8.16
N ILE A 119 7.94 -5.55 8.56
CA ILE A 119 6.79 -4.99 9.28
C ILE A 119 5.51 -5.16 8.46
N ALA A 120 5.56 -4.85 7.16
CA ALA A 120 4.43 -5.02 6.26
C ALA A 120 3.98 -6.49 6.14
N LYS A 121 4.93 -7.43 6.08
CA LYS A 121 4.65 -8.86 5.96
C LYS A 121 4.03 -9.43 7.23
N GLU A 122 4.51 -9.01 8.40
CA GLU A 122 4.06 -9.54 9.69
C GLU A 122 2.76 -8.89 10.18
N THR A 123 2.66 -7.57 10.06
CA THR A 123 1.52 -6.82 10.64
C THR A 123 0.52 -6.34 9.61
N GLY A 124 0.85 -6.38 8.31
CA GLY A 124 0.05 -5.75 7.26
C GLY A 124 0.12 -4.21 7.25
N ILE A 125 0.83 -3.62 8.21
CA ILE A 125 0.98 -2.17 8.34
C ILE A 125 2.20 -1.72 7.54
N HIS A 126 2.00 -0.74 6.66
CA HIS A 126 3.10 -0.13 5.94
C HIS A 126 3.51 1.17 6.63
N LEU A 127 4.78 1.34 6.95
CA LEU A 127 5.33 2.62 7.41
C LEU A 127 6.19 3.25 6.30
N THR A 128 6.37 4.57 6.34
CA THR A 128 7.26 5.26 5.40
C THR A 128 8.71 4.89 5.70
N ARG A 129 9.51 4.74 4.63
CA ARG A 129 10.94 4.44 4.74
C ARG A 129 11.68 5.49 5.57
N ASP A 130 11.32 6.76 5.40
CA ASP A 130 12.03 7.87 6.05
C ASP A 130 11.75 7.91 7.54
N TYR A 131 10.53 7.58 7.96
CA TYR A 131 10.21 7.43 9.38
C TYR A 131 10.99 6.27 10.00
N ILE A 132 11.02 5.10 9.34
CA ILE A 132 11.81 3.95 9.79
C ILE A 132 13.29 4.31 9.90
N ARG A 133 13.85 4.99 8.88
CA ARG A 133 15.25 5.43 8.88
C ARG A 133 15.54 6.35 10.07
N ALA A 134 14.68 7.33 10.32
CA ALA A 134 14.85 8.27 11.43
C ALA A 134 14.81 7.57 12.80
N GLU A 135 13.89 6.62 13.00
CA GLU A 135 13.82 5.86 14.24
C GLU A 135 15.00 4.90 14.40
N MET A 136 15.42 4.21 13.35
CA MET A 136 16.62 3.34 13.40
C MET A 136 17.87 4.14 13.81
N LEU A 137 18.08 5.32 13.22
CA LEU A 137 19.19 6.21 13.55
C LEU A 137 19.13 6.70 15.00
N ARG A 138 17.93 6.95 15.52
CA ARG A 138 17.74 7.43 16.89
C ARG A 138 18.06 6.34 17.92
N GLN A 139 17.67 5.10 17.64
CA GLN A 139 17.82 3.99 18.59
C GLN A 139 19.22 3.38 18.54
N ASP A 140 19.83 3.31 17.36
CA ASP A 140 21.11 2.62 17.17
C ASP A 140 21.93 3.27 16.05
N PRO A 141 22.54 4.43 16.31
CA PRO A 141 23.34 5.14 15.32
C PRO A 141 24.58 4.33 14.89
N GLU A 142 25.19 3.59 15.83
CA GLU A 142 26.39 2.78 15.59
C GLU A 142 26.07 1.55 14.74
N GLY A 143 25.00 0.83 15.07
CA GLY A 143 24.49 -0.26 14.23
C GLY A 143 24.09 0.22 12.84
N PHE A 144 23.54 1.43 12.73
CA PHE A 144 23.20 1.99 11.42
C PHE A 144 24.44 2.38 10.59
N ALA A 145 25.48 2.93 11.22
CA ALA A 145 26.72 3.35 10.57
C ALA A 145 27.60 2.16 10.14
N SER A 146 27.70 1.14 10.99
CA SER A 146 28.48 -0.09 10.74
C SER A 146 27.83 -1.03 9.73
N ARG A 147 26.66 -0.67 9.19
CA ARG A 147 26.03 -1.45 8.12
C ARG A 147 26.85 -1.33 6.86
N ASP A 148 27.33 -2.47 6.41
CA ASP A 148 28.06 -2.58 5.17
C ASP A 148 27.12 -2.29 3.99
N THR A 149 27.08 -1.03 3.56
CA THR A 149 26.32 -0.59 2.38
C THR A 149 27.05 -0.90 1.08
N SER A 150 28.22 -1.56 1.17
CA SER A 150 29.17 -1.82 0.10
C SER A 150 28.75 -2.90 -0.90
N ILE A 151 27.47 -3.25 -1.00
CA ILE A 151 26.96 -3.91 -2.21
C ILE A 151 26.86 -2.83 -3.30
N LYS A 152 28.04 -2.45 -3.79
CA LYS A 152 28.29 -1.48 -4.86
C LYS A 152 27.61 -2.00 -6.13
N LYS A 153 26.56 -1.29 -6.53
CA LYS A 153 26.01 -1.13 -7.88
C LYS A 153 26.83 -1.81 -9.01
N ALA A 154 26.59 -3.08 -9.27
CA ALA A 154 27.01 -3.71 -10.52
C ALA A 154 26.05 -3.26 -11.64
N ARG A 155 26.31 -2.10 -12.23
CA ARG A 155 25.62 -1.67 -13.46
C ARG A 155 26.57 -0.85 -14.33
N GLY A 156 27.16 -1.54 -15.31
CA GLY A 156 27.68 -1.03 -16.58
C GLY A 156 28.69 0.12 -16.52
N SER A 157 29.97 -0.20 -16.43
CA SER A 157 31.02 0.69 -16.93
C SER A 157 31.02 0.58 -18.46
N ALA A 158 30.33 1.51 -19.11
CA ALA A 158 30.67 1.89 -20.48
C ALA A 158 32.08 2.47 -20.42
N SER A 159 33.04 1.82 -21.10
CA SER A 159 34.37 2.35 -21.30
C SER A 159 34.29 3.45 -22.37
N GLU A 160 34.08 4.68 -21.93
CA GLU A 160 34.55 5.86 -22.68
C GLU A 160 36.08 5.85 -22.60
N ALA A 161 36.71 5.44 -23.69
CA ALA A 161 38.15 5.62 -23.90
C ALA A 161 38.36 7.03 -24.46
N SER A 162 38.74 7.94 -23.57
CA SER A 162 39.29 9.25 -23.92
C SER A 162 40.52 9.47 -23.05
N GLU A 163 41.71 9.22 -23.61
CA GLU A 163 42.97 9.73 -23.06
C GLU A 163 43.71 10.46 -24.19
N GLU A 164 43.42 11.77 -24.24
CA GLU A 164 44.36 12.84 -24.60
C GLU A 164 45.62 12.74 -23.72
N VAL A 165 46.87 13.14 -24.03
CA VAL A 165 47.49 14.03 -25.03
C VAL A 165 49.03 13.96 -24.89
N ALA A 166 49.73 14.15 -26.02
CA ALA A 166 50.97 14.92 -26.25
C ALA A 166 52.22 14.79 -25.33
N PHE A 167 53.39 14.50 -25.95
CA PHE A 167 54.68 15.10 -25.55
C PHE A 167 55.76 15.10 -26.67
N THR A 168 55.91 16.28 -27.29
CA THR A 168 57.12 17.01 -27.74
C THR A 168 58.40 16.36 -28.36
N ALA A 169 58.77 16.93 -29.52
CA ALA A 169 60.07 17.53 -29.92
C ALA A 169 61.34 16.68 -30.25
N SER A 170 61.78 16.88 -31.50
CA SER A 170 63.15 17.12 -32.02
C SER A 170 64.33 16.24 -31.59
N SER A 171 64.96 15.61 -32.59
CA SER A 171 66.29 16.00 -33.09
C SER A 171 66.53 15.47 -34.50
#